data_AF-A0AAV5YV47-F1
#
_entry.id   AF-A0AAV5YV47-F1
#
_cell.length_a   1.000
_cell.length_b   1.000
_cell.length_c   1.000
_cell.angle_alpha   90.00
_cell.angle_beta   90.00
_cell.angle_gamma   90.00
#
_symmetry.space_group_name_H-M   'P 1'
#
loop_
_entity.id
_entity.type
_entity.pdbx_description
1 polymer ?
#
loop_
_entity_poly.entity_id
_entity_poly.type
_entity_poly.pdbx_seq_one_letter_code
_entity_poly.pdbx_strand_id
1 'polypeptide(L)'
;MMTPSVVTLQEVLRHHRTLSRRGREFYESLLEHGDVLAVRVDYLPGAMLWLVTTPKQAQLMRKAREGRSASDVCVMSLTEAQDLFATTGDPHPTTLYEVAGWLLAPAPEEIAPAPEEEQEPEDPS
;
A
#
# COMPACT_ATOMS: atom_id res chain seq x y z
N MET A 1 1.04 -2.30 -20.52
CA MET A 1 0.48 -1.76 -19.27
C MET A 1 0.10 -2.93 -18.40
N MET A 2 0.76 -3.12 -17.25
CA MET A 2 0.30 -4.11 -16.27
C MET A 2 -0.83 -3.47 -15.48
N THR A 3 -1.96 -4.14 -15.36
CA THR A 3 -3.11 -3.68 -14.56
C THR A 3 -2.72 -3.73 -13.07
N PRO A 4 -3.00 -2.68 -12.28
CA PRO A 4 -2.85 -2.75 -10.84
C PRO A 4 -3.75 -3.87 -10.29
N SER A 5 -3.19 -4.73 -9.44
CA SER A 5 -3.90 -5.88 -8.89
C SER A 5 -4.11 -5.69 -7.39
N VAL A 6 -5.37 -5.53 -7.00
CA VAL A 6 -5.82 -5.70 -5.61
C VAL A 6 -6.35 -7.12 -5.49
N VAL A 7 -5.82 -7.89 -4.55
CA VAL A 7 -6.26 -9.27 -4.29
C VAL A 7 -6.55 -9.43 -2.81
N THR A 8 -7.69 -10.03 -2.47
CA THR A 8 -8.03 -10.30 -1.07
C THR A 8 -7.26 -11.52 -0.54
N LEU A 9 -6.97 -11.55 0.76
CA LEU A 9 -6.37 -12.74 1.37
C LEU A 9 -7.26 -13.98 1.22
N GLN A 10 -8.59 -13.81 1.25
CA GLN A 10 -9.54 -14.89 0.98
C GLN A 10 -9.34 -15.49 -0.42
N GLU A 11 -9.15 -14.66 -1.44
CA GLU A 11 -8.87 -15.09 -2.80
C GLU A 11 -7.51 -15.78 -2.91
N VAL A 12 -6.47 -15.23 -2.27
CA VAL A 12 -5.15 -15.89 -2.18
C VAL A 12 -5.28 -17.28 -1.56
N LEU A 13 -6.01 -17.42 -0.45
CA LEU A 13 -6.20 -18.71 0.23
C LEU A 13 -7.03 -19.70 -0.57
N ARG A 14 -7.96 -19.22 -1.42
CA ARG A 14 -8.75 -20.07 -2.31
C ARG A 14 -7.90 -20.65 -3.45
N HIS A 15 -7.00 -19.84 -4.01
CA HIS A 15 -6.24 -20.20 -5.20
C HIS A 15 -4.86 -20.83 -4.89
N HIS A 16 -4.27 -20.53 -3.74
CA HIS A 16 -2.91 -20.96 -3.40
C HIS A 16 -2.89 -22.26 -2.58
N ARG A 17 -2.78 -23.40 -3.27
CA ARG A 17 -2.80 -24.75 -2.66
C ARG A 17 -1.48 -25.20 -2.03
N THR A 18 -0.39 -24.47 -2.24
CA THR A 18 0.97 -24.85 -1.78
C THR A 18 1.34 -24.27 -0.41
N LEU A 19 0.43 -23.55 0.25
CA LEU A 19 0.63 -23.09 1.62
C LEU A 19 0.72 -24.27 2.59
N SER A 20 1.71 -24.25 3.49
CA SER A 20 1.78 -25.22 4.57
C SER A 20 0.55 -25.09 5.47
N ARG A 21 0.15 -26.19 6.13
CA ARG A 21 -1.01 -26.19 7.05
C ARG A 21 -0.92 -25.07 8.10
N ARG A 22 0.23 -24.95 8.76
CA ARG A 22 0.49 -23.88 9.73
C ARG A 22 0.43 -22.48 9.13
N GLY A 23 0.89 -22.32 7.89
CA GLY A 23 0.79 -21.05 7.17
C GLY A 23 -0.65 -20.68 6.85
N ARG A 24 -1.43 -21.65 6.38
CA ARG A 24 -2.88 -21.49 6.14
C ARG A 24 -3.62 -21.11 7.42
N GLU A 25 -3.43 -21.86 8.50
CA GLU A 25 -4.07 -21.57 9.81
C GLU A 25 -3.73 -20.16 10.31
N PHE A 26 -2.49 -19.70 10.11
CA PHE A 26 -2.09 -18.33 10.45
C PHE A 26 -2.83 -17.27 9.61
N TYR A 27 -2.93 -17.47 8.29
CA TYR A 27 -3.62 -16.50 7.43
C TYR A 27 -5.14 -16.54 7.63
N GLU A 28 -5.72 -17.70 7.93
CA GLU A 28 -7.14 -17.82 8.29
C GLU A 28 -7.44 -17.11 9.61
N SER A 29 -6.57 -17.21 10.63
CA SER A 29 -6.77 -16.50 11.90
C SER A 29 -6.64 -14.98 11.77
N LEU A 30 -5.87 -14.48 10.78
CA LEU A 30 -5.86 -13.04 10.48
C LEU A 30 -7.22 -12.54 10.01
N LEU A 31 -8.00 -13.35 9.29
CA LEU A 31 -9.33 -12.98 8.80
C LEU A 31 -10.37 -12.85 9.93
N GLU A 32 -10.13 -13.46 11.10
CA GLU A 32 -10.97 -13.27 12.29
C GLU A 32 -10.86 -11.84 12.86
N HIS A 33 -9.85 -11.08 12.46
CA HIS A 33 -9.60 -9.72 12.92
C HIS A 33 -10.00 -8.65 11.91
N GLY A 34 -10.46 -9.04 10.72
CA GLY A 34 -10.91 -8.15 9.66
C GLY A 34 -10.28 -8.47 8.31
N ASP A 35 -10.49 -7.58 7.34
CA ASP A 35 -10.03 -7.77 5.97
C ASP A 35 -8.52 -7.59 5.83
N VAL A 36 -7.96 -8.27 4.82
CA VAL A 36 -6.56 -8.18 4.41
C VAL A 36 -6.53 -8.13 2.88
N LEU A 37 -5.90 -7.08 2.33
CA LEU A 37 -5.69 -6.89 0.90
C LEU A 37 -4.20 -6.94 0.58
N ALA A 38 -3.85 -7.54 -0.55
CA ALA A 38 -2.55 -7.45 -1.17
C ALA A 38 -2.66 -6.50 -2.37
N VAL A 39 -1.91 -5.41 -2.36
CA VAL A 39 -1.93 -4.36 -3.39
C VAL A 39 -0.57 -4.30 -4.07
N ARG A 40 -0.57 -4.46 -5.39
CA ARG A 40 0.63 -4.24 -6.20
C ARG A 40 0.67 -2.79 -6.63
N VAL A 41 1.70 -2.08 -6.18
CA VAL A 41 1.86 -0.64 -6.41
C VAL A 41 3.00 -0.44 -7.41
N ASP A 42 2.73 0.18 -8.55
CA ASP A 42 3.69 0.20 -9.67
C ASP A 42 4.96 1.02 -9.39
N TYR A 43 4.90 2.02 -8.49
CA TYR A 43 6.06 2.79 -8.05
C TYR A 43 6.87 2.12 -6.93
N LEU A 44 6.43 0.97 -6.41
CA LEU A 44 7.18 0.16 -5.45
C LEU A 44 7.73 -1.10 -6.16
N PRO A 45 8.96 -1.06 -6.69
CA PRO A 45 9.48 -2.14 -7.53
C PRO A 45 9.58 -3.45 -6.76
N GLY A 46 8.88 -4.48 -7.24
CA GLY A 46 8.94 -5.84 -6.71
C GLY A 46 8.29 -6.06 -5.33
N ALA A 47 7.68 -5.03 -4.74
CA ALA A 47 7.08 -5.12 -3.42
C ALA A 47 5.55 -5.23 -3.50
N MET A 48 4.99 -6.20 -2.76
CA MET A 48 3.56 -6.27 -2.49
C MET A 48 3.29 -5.55 -1.17
N LEU A 49 2.41 -4.55 -1.21
CA LEU A 49 1.89 -3.90 -0.01
C LEU A 49 0.72 -4.69 0.53
N TRP A 50 0.77 -5.05 1.82
CA TRP A 50 -0.33 -5.70 2.51
C TRP A 50 -1.07 -4.67 3.35
N LEU A 51 -2.32 -4.41 2.99
CA LEU A 51 -3.23 -3.57 3.76
C LEU A 51 -4.05 -4.45 4.70
N VAL A 52 -4.17 -4.04 5.96
CA VAL A 52 -4.93 -4.77 6.98
C VAL A 52 -5.85 -3.86 7.77
N THR A 53 -6.98 -4.38 8.20
CA THR A 53 -8.01 -3.57 8.88
C THR A 53 -7.53 -3.09 10.25
N THR A 54 -6.80 -3.91 11.00
CA THR A 54 -6.45 -3.62 12.39
C THR A 54 -4.94 -3.54 12.64
N PRO A 55 -4.49 -2.70 13.60
CA PRO A 55 -3.08 -2.66 14.02
C PRO A 55 -2.57 -4.02 14.51
N LYS A 56 -3.43 -4.84 15.12
CA LYS A 56 -3.09 -6.19 15.58
C LYS A 56 -2.71 -7.11 14.42
N GLN A 57 -3.46 -7.08 13.31
CA GLN A 57 -3.09 -7.84 12.11
C GLN A 57 -1.71 -7.40 11.58
N ALA A 58 -1.44 -6.09 11.54
CA ALA A 58 -0.15 -5.57 11.08
C ALA A 58 1.00 -6.08 11.96
N GLN A 59 0.84 -6.01 13.28
CA GLN A 59 1.81 -6.53 14.24
C GLN A 59 2.07 -8.04 14.05
N LEU A 60 1.00 -8.85 13.91
CA LEU A 60 1.12 -10.29 13.70
C LEU A 60 1.85 -10.62 12.39
N MET A 61 1.52 -9.93 11.30
CA MET A 61 2.15 -10.14 10.00
C MET A 61 3.63 -9.74 10.00
N ARG A 62 3.98 -8.60 10.62
CA ARG A 62 5.38 -8.17 10.78
C ARG A 62 6.17 -9.17 11.63
N LYS A 63 5.62 -9.60 12.77
CA LYS A 63 6.26 -10.58 13.65
C LYS A 63 6.47 -11.94 12.98
N ALA A 64 5.51 -12.40 12.16
CA ALA A 64 5.65 -13.65 11.40
C ALA A 64 6.81 -13.63 10.37
N ARG A 65 7.37 -12.45 10.10
CA ARG A 65 8.49 -12.21 9.19
C ARG A 65 9.82 -11.97 9.89
N GLU A 66 9.82 -11.65 11.19
CA GLU A 66 11.06 -11.49 11.97
C GLU A 66 11.95 -12.74 11.80
N GLY A 67 13.14 -12.54 11.23
CA GLY A 67 14.11 -13.62 10.97
C GLY A 67 14.03 -14.30 9.60
N ARG A 68 13.19 -13.83 8.66
CA ARG A 68 13.18 -14.33 7.26
C ARG A 68 13.81 -13.32 6.31
N SER A 69 14.94 -13.66 5.69
CA SER A 69 15.69 -12.79 4.75
C SER A 69 15.06 -12.63 3.35
N ALA A 70 13.78 -12.94 3.17
CA ALA A 70 13.17 -12.98 1.84
C ALA A 70 11.97 -12.02 1.74
N SER A 71 12.19 -10.98 0.93
CA SER A 71 11.23 -9.96 0.46
C SER A 71 10.84 -8.91 1.50
N ASP A 72 11.11 -7.65 1.15
CA ASP A 72 10.59 -6.45 1.83
C ASP A 72 9.07 -6.41 1.69
N VAL A 73 8.39 -7.18 2.53
CA VAL A 73 6.94 -7.18 2.61
C VAL A 73 6.51 -5.96 3.41
N CYS A 74 6.00 -4.95 2.72
CA CYS A 74 5.42 -3.79 3.37
C CYS A 74 4.02 -4.15 3.91
N VAL A 75 3.77 -3.90 5.19
CA VAL A 75 2.46 -4.11 5.82
C VAL A 75 2.01 -2.79 6.42
N MET A 76 0.78 -2.39 6.14
CA MET A 76 0.18 -1.15 6.63
C MET A 76 -1.24 -1.41 7.12
N SER A 77 -1.55 -0.98 8.34
CA SER A 77 -2.90 -1.01 8.89
C SER A 77 -3.73 0.18 8.41
N LEU A 78 -5.05 0.07 8.48
CA LEU A 78 -5.96 1.19 8.18
C LEU A 78 -5.65 2.42 9.04
N THR A 79 -5.32 2.24 10.32
CA THR A 79 -4.92 3.35 11.22
C THR A 79 -3.63 4.01 10.74
N GLU A 80 -2.61 3.23 10.35
CA GLU A 80 -1.37 3.81 9.81
C GLU A 80 -1.60 4.53 8.47
N ALA A 81 -2.52 4.03 7.63
CA ALA A 81 -2.92 4.73 6.42
C ALA A 81 -3.63 6.04 6.75
N GLN A 82 -4.58 6.04 7.71
CA GLN A 82 -5.25 7.25 8.17
C GLN A 82 -4.26 8.28 8.69
N ASP A 83 -3.31 7.87 9.53
CA ASP A 83 -2.26 8.75 10.05
C ASP A 83 -1.41 9.32 8.90
N LEU A 84 -1.06 8.50 7.90
CA LEU A 84 -0.32 8.94 6.73
C LEU A 84 -1.09 9.99 5.93
N PHE A 85 -2.35 9.75 5.59
CA PHE A 85 -3.15 10.69 4.79
C PHE A 85 -3.60 11.93 5.58
N ALA A 86 -3.72 11.83 6.90
CA ALA A 86 -4.00 12.99 7.75
C ALA A 86 -2.87 14.03 7.67
N THR A 87 -1.61 13.59 7.52
CA THR A 87 -0.48 14.51 7.33
C THR A 87 -0.50 15.26 6.00
N THR A 88 -1.24 14.76 5.00
CA THR A 88 -1.33 15.36 3.66
C THR A 88 -2.56 16.25 3.46
N GLY A 89 -3.39 16.47 4.49
CA GLY A 89 -4.46 17.47 4.49
C GLY A 89 -5.85 16.99 4.04
N ASP A 90 -5.92 15.90 3.28
CA ASP A 90 -7.06 14.99 3.08
C ASP A 90 -6.61 13.94 2.04
N PRO A 91 -7.19 12.73 1.99
CA PRO A 91 -8.47 12.30 2.57
C PRO A 91 -8.32 11.30 3.74
N HIS A 92 -9.37 11.11 4.56
CA HIS A 92 -9.37 10.16 5.69
C HIS A 92 -10.01 8.81 5.31
N PRO A 93 -9.24 7.77 4.98
CA PRO A 93 -9.81 6.54 4.45
C PRO A 93 -10.47 5.76 5.58
N THR A 94 -11.65 5.24 5.30
CA THR A 94 -12.45 4.42 6.23
C THR A 94 -12.40 2.94 5.89
N THR A 95 -11.95 2.59 4.68
CA THR A 95 -11.83 1.20 4.22
C THR A 95 -10.48 0.92 3.56
N LEU A 96 -10.07 -0.36 3.53
CA LEU A 96 -8.84 -0.76 2.82
C LEU A 96 -8.92 -0.56 1.30
N TYR A 97 -10.13 -0.63 0.73
CA TYR A 97 -10.34 -0.38 -0.70
C TYR A 97 -10.17 1.10 -1.05
N GLU A 98 -10.57 2.02 -0.16
CA GLU A 98 -10.28 3.45 -0.33
C GLU A 98 -8.77 3.70 -0.30
N VAL A 99 -8.08 3.14 0.69
CA VAL A 99 -6.60 3.20 0.76
C VAL A 99 -5.97 2.66 -0.52
N ALA A 100 -6.39 1.47 -0.97
CA ALA A 100 -5.89 0.88 -2.21
C ALA A 100 -6.18 1.77 -3.42
N GLY A 101 -7.38 2.36 -3.50
CA GLY A 101 -7.77 3.28 -4.56
C GLY A 101 -6.85 4.49 -4.66
N TRP A 102 -6.48 5.10 -3.52
CA TRP A 102 -5.57 6.25 -3.52
C TRP A 102 -4.13 5.88 -3.83
N LEU A 103 -3.65 4.73 -3.36
CA LEU A 103 -2.31 4.24 -3.69
C LEU A 103 -2.16 3.84 -5.16
N LEU A 104 -3.26 3.46 -5.81
CA LEU A 104 -3.31 3.09 -7.21
C LEU A 104 -3.72 4.26 -8.12
N ALA A 105 -4.15 5.38 -7.55
CA ALA A 105 -4.43 6.58 -8.31
C ALA A 105 -3.14 7.05 -8.98
N PRO A 106 -3.22 7.52 -10.25
CA PRO A 106 -2.08 8.15 -10.87
C PRO A 106 -1.61 9.32 -10.00
N ALA A 107 -0.30 9.49 -9.86
CA ALA A 107 0.25 10.69 -9.25
C ALA A 107 -0.36 11.90 -10.00
N PRO A 108 -0.79 12.96 -9.28
CA PRO A 108 -1.28 14.16 -9.94
C PRO A 108 -0.22 14.61 -10.95
N GLU A 109 -0.65 14.87 -12.19
CA GLU A 109 0.21 15.37 -13.26
C GLU A 109 0.91 16.62 -12.73
N GLU A 110 2.23 16.52 -12.58
CA GLU A 110 3.22 17.57 -12.33
C GLU A 110 2.77 18.78 -11.51
N ILE A 111 3.43 18.99 -10.36
CA ILE A 111 3.78 20.37 -9.97
C ILE A 111 4.62 20.88 -11.14
N ALA A 112 3.98 21.61 -12.06
CA ALA A 112 4.67 22.26 -13.17
C ALA A 112 5.84 23.04 -12.56
N PRO A 113 7.07 22.92 -13.08
CA PRO A 113 8.15 23.81 -12.65
C PRO A 113 7.62 25.24 -12.79
N ALA A 114 7.73 26.01 -11.71
CA ALA A 114 7.33 27.41 -11.70
C ALA A 114 7.90 28.08 -12.96
N PRO A 115 7.11 28.87 -13.71
CA PRO A 115 7.62 29.53 -14.90
C PRO A 115 8.88 30.30 -14.51
N GLU A 116 9.98 30.03 -15.22
CA GLU A 116 11.20 30.82 -15.13
C GLU A 116 10.81 32.29 -15.30
N GLU A 117 11.10 33.12 -14.29
CA GLU A 117 10.91 34.57 -14.38
C GLU A 117 11.63 35.04 -15.65
N GLU A 118 10.86 35.60 -16.59
CA GLU A 118 11.39 36.26 -17.78
C GLU A 118 12.42 37.29 -17.31
N GLN A 119 13.71 37.02 -17.58
CA GLN A 119 14.75 38.02 -17.40
C GLN A 119 14.41 39.19 -18.33
N GLU A 120 14.09 40.33 -17.73
CA GLU A 120 13.94 41.62 -18.40
C GLU A 120 15.15 41.84 -19.34
N PRO A 121 14.95 42.20 -20.62
CA PRO A 121 16.06 42.43 -21.52
C PRO A 121 16.83 43.68 -21.07
N GLU A 122 18.12 43.52 -20.77
CA GLU A 122 19.04 44.64 -20.56
C GLU A 122 19.05 45.55 -21.79
N ASP A 123 18.71 46.82 -21.57
CA ASP A 123 18.70 47.90 -22.53
C ASP A 123 20.14 48.14 -23.08
N PRO A 124 20.42 47.97 -24.37
CA PRO A 124 21.74 48.27 -24.91
C PRO A 124 21.91 49.79 -25.05
N SER A 125 23.03 50.27 -24.51
CA SER A 125 23.47 51.67 -24.43
C SER A 125 23.47 52.46 -25.75
#